data_AF-A0A250FW15-F1
#
_entry.id   AF-A0A250FW15-F1
#
_cell.length_a   1.000
_cell.length_b   1.000
_cell.length_c   1.000
_cell.angle_alpha   90.00
_cell.angle_beta   90.00
_cell.angle_gamma   90.00
#
_symmetry.space_group_name_H-M   'P 1'
#
loop_
_entity.id
_entity.type
_entity.pdbx_description
1 polymer ?
#
loop_
_entity_poly.entity_id
_entity_poly.type
_entity_poly.pdbx_seq_one_letter_code
_entity_poly.pdbx_strand_id
1 'polypeptide(L)'
;MEKIVYVLPFLMMFINYSKMFWFRNFVEWNRRGIIIKVNNFWGKTFSFDDIRCFHIENKILEITKENGTKKHINLDGICLESIQKLEKILAKYVCVPV
;
A
#
# COMPACT_ATOMS: atom_id res chain seq x y z
N MET A 1 -11.08 33.07 18.50
CA MET A 1 -11.82 31.87 18.01
C MET A 1 -11.65 31.63 16.51
N GLU A 2 -11.58 32.66 15.66
CA GLU A 2 -11.45 32.48 14.19
C GLU A 2 -10.24 31.66 13.74
N LYS A 3 -9.07 31.85 14.37
CA LYS A 3 -7.84 31.11 14.03
C LYS A 3 -7.97 29.59 14.21
N ILE A 4 -8.80 29.11 15.13
CA ILE A 4 -8.97 27.68 15.41
C ILE A 4 -9.73 26.98 14.26
N VAL A 5 -10.69 27.66 13.65
CA VAL A 5 -11.47 27.12 12.53
C VAL A 5 -10.58 26.86 11.32
N TYR A 6 -9.62 27.73 11.04
CA TYR A 6 -8.67 27.54 9.95
C TYR A 6 -7.65 26.43 10.21
N VAL A 7 -7.31 26.13 11.46
CA VAL A 7 -6.28 25.14 11.83
C VAL A 7 -6.85 23.72 11.86
N LEU A 8 -8.16 23.56 12.10
CA LEU A 8 -8.83 22.26 12.21
C LEU A 8 -8.63 21.35 10.97
N PRO A 9 -8.80 21.83 9.72
CA PRO A 9 -8.59 21.02 8.52
C PRO A 9 -7.14 20.55 8.38
N PHE A 10 -6.18 21.41 8.72
CA PHE A 10 -4.76 21.05 8.69
C PHE A 10 -4.42 20.00 9.74
N LEU A 11 -4.99 20.11 10.95
CA LEU A 11 -4.86 19.08 12.00
C LEU A 11 -5.44 17.73 11.53
N MET A 12 -6.60 17.73 10.88
CA MET A 12 -7.19 16.48 10.35
C MET A 12 -6.35 15.86 9.24
N MET A 13 -5.80 16.67 8.33
CA MET A 13 -4.85 16.18 7.31
C MET A 13 -3.60 15.61 7.98
N PHE A 14 -3.03 16.32 8.95
CA PHE A 14 -1.84 15.89 9.67
C PHE A 14 -2.05 14.53 10.36
N ILE A 15 -3.18 14.35 11.04
CA ILE A 15 -3.53 13.07 11.69
C ILE A 15 -3.71 11.94 10.68
N ASN A 16 -4.25 12.23 9.49
CA ASN A 16 -4.39 11.19 8.45
C ASN A 16 -3.03 10.77 7.89
N TYR A 17 -2.14 11.72 7.59
CA TYR A 17 -0.80 11.41 7.09
C TYR A 17 0.12 10.80 8.16
N SER A 18 -0.10 11.11 9.44
CA SER A 18 0.69 10.52 10.54
C SER A 18 0.45 9.02 10.72
N LYS A 19 -0.66 8.48 10.20
CA LYS A 19 -1.01 7.04 10.31
C LYS A 19 0.13 6.13 9.84
N MET A 20 0.81 6.50 8.75
CA MET A 20 1.94 5.74 8.22
C MET A 20 3.05 5.53 9.27
N PHE A 21 3.25 6.47 10.19
CA PHE A 21 4.29 6.39 11.22
C PHE A 21 3.88 5.54 12.43
N TRP A 22 2.60 5.52 12.78
CA TRP A 22 2.11 4.81 13.97
C TRP A 22 1.80 3.34 13.70
N PHE A 23 1.29 3.01 12.52
CA PHE A 23 0.93 1.64 12.19
C PHE A 23 2.14 0.82 11.76
N ARG A 24 2.33 -0.34 12.41
CA ARG A 24 3.37 -1.32 12.05
C ARG A 24 3.15 -1.90 10.65
N ASN A 25 1.89 -2.12 10.28
CA ASN A 25 1.46 -2.58 8.96
C ASN A 25 0.51 -1.54 8.38
N PHE A 26 0.80 -1.06 7.17
CA PHE A 26 0.07 0.04 6.56
C PHE A 26 0.07 -0.12 5.04
N VAL A 27 -1.09 0.11 4.43
CA VAL A 27 -1.24 0.13 2.98
C VAL A 27 -1.99 1.41 2.61
N GLU A 28 -1.40 2.17 1.70
CA GLU A 28 -2.02 3.35 1.11
C GLU A 28 -1.88 3.25 -0.40
N TRP A 29 -2.96 3.57 -1.12
CA TRP A 29 -2.97 3.52 -2.56
C TRP A 29 -3.77 4.68 -3.12
N ASN A 30 -3.42 5.07 -4.33
CA ASN A 30 -4.19 6.02 -5.12
C ASN A 30 -4.40 5.42 -6.52
N ARG A 31 -4.65 6.23 -7.55
CA ARG A 31 -4.81 5.72 -8.93
C ARG A 31 -3.49 5.38 -9.62
N ARG A 32 -2.36 5.92 -9.15
CA ARG A 32 -1.04 5.80 -9.77
C ARG A 32 -0.17 4.70 -9.15
N GLY A 33 -0.39 4.40 -7.87
CA GLY A 33 0.45 3.44 -7.18
C GLY A 33 -0.01 3.10 -5.77
N ILE A 34 0.80 2.28 -5.12
CA ILE A 34 0.57 1.70 -3.80
C ILE A 34 1.85 1.74 -2.96
N ILE A 35 1.68 2.03 -1.69
CA ILE A 35 2.69 1.93 -0.64
C ILE A 35 2.29 0.78 0.27
N ILE A 36 3.19 -0.19 0.43
CA ILE A 36 2.99 -1.38 1.26
C ILE A 36 4.06 -1.40 2.35
N LYS A 37 3.65 -1.23 3.61
CA LYS A 37 4.49 -1.32 4.79
C LYS A 37 4.07 -2.55 5.60
N VAL A 38 4.99 -3.50 5.77
CA VAL A 38 4.78 -4.71 6.58
C VAL A 38 5.99 -4.91 7.47
N ASN A 39 5.78 -4.94 8.79
CA ASN A 39 6.80 -5.20 9.81
C ASN A 39 8.12 -4.38 9.68
N ASN A 40 8.10 -3.23 9.00
CA ASN A 40 9.27 -2.42 8.74
C ASN A 40 8.95 -0.93 8.91
N PHE A 41 9.95 -0.10 9.21
CA PHE A 41 9.78 1.36 9.29
C PHE A 41 9.49 1.99 7.93
N TRP A 42 10.11 1.49 6.86
CA TRP A 42 9.94 2.00 5.51
C TRP A 42 8.99 1.11 4.68
N GLY A 43 8.00 1.75 4.05
CA GLY A 43 7.12 1.11 3.09
C GLY A 43 7.81 0.91 1.74
N LYS A 44 7.42 -0.13 1.01
CA LYS A 44 7.79 -0.33 -0.40
C LYS A 44 6.74 0.34 -1.28
N THR A 45 7.19 1.16 -2.21
CA THR A 45 6.31 1.89 -3.13
C THR A 45 6.38 1.29 -4.53
N PHE A 46 5.22 1.13 -5.16
CA PHE A 46 5.09 0.63 -6.51
C PHE A 46 4.15 1.54 -7.30
N SER A 47 4.53 1.90 -8.51
CA SER A 47 3.61 2.49 -9.48
C SER A 47 2.90 1.36 -10.20
N PHE A 48 1.59 1.44 -10.36
CA PHE A 48 0.82 0.38 -11.02
C PHE A 48 1.22 0.19 -12.48
N ASP A 49 1.57 1.29 -13.17
CA ASP A 49 2.03 1.28 -14.56
C ASP A 49 3.37 0.53 -14.76
N ASP A 50 4.13 0.32 -13.68
CA ASP A 50 5.40 -0.43 -13.69
C ASP A 50 5.24 -1.87 -13.19
N ILE A 51 4.02 -2.29 -12.81
CA ILE A 51 3.76 -3.67 -12.38
C ILE A 51 3.20 -4.47 -13.55
N ARG A 52 3.96 -5.47 -13.99
CA ARG A 52 3.53 -6.42 -15.01
C ARG A 52 2.55 -7.44 -14.47
N CYS A 53 2.86 -8.02 -13.31
CA CYS A 53 1.98 -8.96 -12.63
C CYS A 53 2.36 -9.06 -11.14
N PHE A 54 1.45 -9.64 -10.36
CA PHE A 54 1.69 -9.97 -8.96
C PHE A 54 1.19 -11.39 -8.65
N HIS A 55 1.75 -12.00 -7.63
CA HIS A 55 1.34 -13.31 -7.12
C HIS A 55 1.41 -13.30 -5.60
N ILE A 56 0.43 -13.92 -4.93
CA ILE A 56 0.42 -14.08 -3.47
C ILE A 56 0.33 -15.56 -3.16
N GLU A 57 1.40 -16.11 -2.59
CA GLU A 57 1.47 -17.51 -2.20
C GLU A 57 2.29 -17.67 -0.93
N ASN A 58 1.89 -18.58 -0.04
CA ASN A 58 2.60 -18.87 1.20
C ASN A 58 2.97 -17.61 2.01
N LYS A 59 2.04 -16.66 2.14
CA LYS A 59 2.24 -15.37 2.82
C LYS A 59 3.33 -14.49 2.19
N ILE A 60 3.70 -14.71 0.93
CA ILE A 60 4.65 -13.87 0.20
C ILE A 60 3.93 -13.21 -0.96
N LEU A 61 3.99 -11.88 -1.02
CA LEU A 61 3.60 -11.11 -2.19
C LEU A 61 4.83 -10.91 -3.09
N GLU A 62 4.79 -11.50 -4.27
CA GLU A 62 5.72 -11.23 -5.36
C GLU A 62 5.12 -10.20 -6.31
N ILE A 63 5.88 -9.14 -6.60
CA ILE A 63 5.55 -8.14 -7.62
C ILE A 63 6.64 -8.23 -8.69
N THR A 64 6.23 -8.52 -9.92
CA THR A 64 7.11 -8.50 -11.10
C THR A 64 6.88 -7.20 -11.85
N LYS A 65 7.95 -6.44 -12.05
CA LYS A 65 7.93 -5.20 -12.80
C LYS A 65 8.05 -5.42 -14.31
N GLU A 66 7.71 -4.42 -15.11
CA GLU A 66 7.85 -4.47 -16.58
C GLU A 66 9.30 -4.74 -17.03
N ASN A 67 10.27 -4.21 -16.29
CA ASN A 67 11.69 -4.49 -16.53
C ASN A 67 12.17 -5.88 -16.07
N GLY A 68 11.26 -6.77 -15.65
CA GLY A 68 11.55 -8.12 -15.17
C GLY A 68 12.09 -8.20 -13.75
N THR A 69 12.31 -7.06 -13.07
CA THR A 69 12.75 -7.09 -11.67
C THR A 69 11.64 -7.56 -10.75
N LYS A 70 11.99 -8.43 -9.80
CA LYS A 70 11.06 -8.98 -8.81
C LYS A 70 11.28 -8.34 -7.45
N LYS A 71 10.18 -8.10 -6.74
CA LYS A 71 10.19 -7.65 -5.35
C LYS A 71 9.29 -8.56 -4.54
N HIS A 72 9.82 -9.05 -3.43
CA HIS A 72 9.09 -9.90 -2.49
C HIS A 72 8.75 -9.13 -1.23
N ILE A 73 7.55 -9.35 -0.71
CA ILE A 73 7.09 -8.81 0.57
C ILE A 73 6.58 -9.96 1.41
N ASN A 74 7.23 -10.21 2.54
CA ASN A 74 6.75 -11.18 3.51
C ASN A 74 5.53 -10.58 4.26
N LEU A 75 4.41 -11.30 4.22
CA LEU A 75 3.12 -10.99 4.85
C LEU A 75 2.87 -11.83 6.11
N ASP A 76 3.91 -12.42 6.69
CA ASP A 76 3.84 -13.15 7.95
C ASP A 76 3.31 -12.26 9.07
N GLY A 77 2.40 -12.84 9.87
CA GLY A 77 1.69 -12.11 10.92
C GLY A 77 0.58 -11.17 10.41
N ILE A 78 0.32 -11.11 9.10
CA ILE A 78 -0.85 -10.40 8.55
C ILE A 78 -2.05 -11.34 8.48
N CYS A 79 -3.20 -10.88 8.99
CA CYS A 79 -4.43 -11.64 8.95
C CYS A 79 -4.91 -11.83 7.51
N LEU A 80 -5.58 -12.98 7.25
CA LEU A 80 -5.99 -13.36 5.90
C LEU A 80 -6.91 -12.32 5.25
N GLU A 81 -7.84 -11.73 6.00
CA GLU A 81 -8.76 -10.72 5.49
C GLU A 81 -8.01 -9.49 4.94
N SER A 82 -6.94 -9.06 5.61
CA SER A 82 -6.12 -7.93 5.15
C SER A 82 -5.33 -8.27 3.89
N ILE A 83 -4.85 -9.51 3.77
CA ILE A 83 -4.19 -10.00 2.55
C ILE A 83 -5.17 -10.01 1.38
N GLN A 84 -6.39 -10.51 1.59
CA GLN A 84 -7.44 -10.51 0.56
C GLN A 84 -7.85 -9.08 0.15
N LYS A 85 -7.86 -8.13 1.09
CA LYS A 85 -8.08 -6.71 0.76
C LYS A 85 -6.95 -6.15 -0.10
N LEU A 86 -5.70 -6.44 0.24
CA LEU A 86 -4.53 -6.05 -0.55
C LEU A 86 -4.58 -6.65 -1.96
N GLU A 87 -4.90 -7.93 -2.07
CA GLU A 87 -5.06 -8.64 -3.34
C GLU A 87 -6.13 -7.99 -4.22
N LYS A 88 -7.31 -7.67 -3.67
CA LYS A 88 -8.38 -6.97 -4.38
C LYS A 88 -7.94 -5.60 -4.89
N ILE A 89 -7.14 -4.86 -4.11
CA ILE A 89 -6.61 -3.56 -4.54
C ILE A 89 -5.65 -3.77 -5.71
N LEU A 90 -4.69 -4.70 -5.61
CA LEU A 90 -3.73 -4.97 -6.68
C LEU A 90 -4.44 -5.45 -7.95
N ALA A 91 -5.37 -6.40 -7.84
CA ALA A 91 -6.15 -6.89 -8.97
C ALA A 91 -6.92 -5.79 -9.71
N LYS A 92 -7.41 -4.78 -8.98
CA LYS A 92 -8.13 -3.64 -9.57
C LYS A 92 -7.25 -2.75 -10.45
N TYR A 93 -5.96 -2.64 -10.16
CA TYR A 93 -5.06 -1.68 -10.84
C TYR A 93 -3.99 -2.35 -11.71
N VAL A 94 -3.65 -3.61 -11.47
CA VAL A 94 -2.58 -4.33 -12.18
C VAL A 94 -3.12 -5.21 -13.31
N CYS A 95 -4.45 -5.38 -13.41
CA CYS A 95 -5.06 -6.20 -14.45
C CYS A 95 -5.58 -5.33 -15.61
N VAL A 96 -4.87 -5.38 -16.75
CA VAL A 96 -5.46 -5.11 -18.06
C VAL A 96 -6.23 -6.38 -18.46
N PRO A 97 -7.52 -6.29 -18.85
CA PRO A 97 -8.23 -7.44 -19.39
C PRO A 97 -7.50 -7.96 -20.63
N VAL A 98 -7.19 -9.25 -20.65
CA VAL A 98 -6.78 -9.96 -21.88
C VAL A 98 -7.92 -9.88 -22.88
#